data_AF-T0ZFJ7-F1
#
_entry.id   AF-T0ZFJ7-F1
#
_cell.length_a   1.000
_cell.length_b   1.000
_cell.length_c   1.000
_cell.angle_alpha   90.00
_cell.angle_beta   90.00
_cell.angle_gamma   90.00
#
_symmetry.space_group_name_H-M   'P 1'
#
loop_
_entity.id
_entity.type
_entity.pdbx_description
1 polymer ?
#
loop_
_entity_poly.entity_id
_entity_poly.type
_entity_poly.pdbx_seq_one_letter_code
_entity_poly.pdbx_strand_id
1 'polypeptide(L)' 'MSKIIGIDLGTSNSAAAVLEGGRPSLVPSAEGTTVGGGK' A
#
# COMPACT_ATOMS: atom_id res chain seq x y z
N MET A 1 -14.18 -9.16 -13.67
CA MET A 1 -14.22 -8.48 -12.35
C MET A 1 -12.89 -7.78 -12.16
N SER A 2 -12.85 -6.44 -12.18
CA SER A 2 -11.62 -5.71 -11.88
C SER A 2 -11.30 -5.89 -10.39
N LYS A 3 -10.02 -6.13 -10.07
CA LYS A 3 -9.54 -6.09 -8.68
C LYS A 3 -9.52 -4.62 -8.25
N ILE A 4 -10.00 -4.34 -7.04
CA ILE A 4 -9.96 -2.98 -6.47
C ILE A 4 -8.64 -2.81 -5.72
N ILE A 5 -7.96 -1.70 -5.97
CA ILE A 5 -6.77 -1.26 -5.26
C ILE A 5 -7.01 0.13 -4.66
N GLY A 6 -6.70 0.28 -3.38
CA GLY A 6 -6.60 1.58 -2.70
C GLY A 6 -5.16 2.06 -2.78
N ILE A 7 -4.97 3.33 -3.12
CA ILE A 7 -3.66 3.98 -3.21
C ILE A 7 -3.66 5.18 -2.28
N ASP A 8 -2.65 5.25 -1.42
CA ASP A 8 -2.37 6.40 -0.55
C ASP A 8 -1.08 7.06 -1.04
N LEU A 9 -1.19 8.33 -1.44
CA LEU A 9 -0.09 9.09 -2.01
C LEU A 9 0.39 10.13 -1.00
N GLY A 10 1.62 9.98 -0.55
CA GLY A 10 2.34 11.01 0.19
C GLY A 10 3.52 11.55 -0.61
N THR A 11 4.05 12.68 -0.16
CA THR A 11 5.24 13.29 -0.78
C THR A 11 6.50 12.45 -0.58
N SER A 12 6.62 11.81 0.59
CA SER A 12 7.80 11.02 0.97
C SER A 12 7.58 9.52 0.86
N ASN A 13 6.36 9.05 1.13
CA ASN A 13 6.00 7.63 1.13
C ASN A 13 4.65 7.46 0.46
N SER A 14 4.46 6.32 -0.20
CA SER A 14 3.17 5.89 -0.72
C SER A 14 2.87 4.47 -0.26
N ALA A 15 1.59 4.13 -0.17
CA ALA A 15 1.13 2.80 0.22
C ALA A 15 0.00 2.33 -0.70
N ALA A 16 -0.16 1.01 -0.80
CA ALA A 16 -1.23 0.40 -1.57
C ALA A 16 -1.85 -0.78 -0.82
N ALA A 17 -3.15 -0.99 -1.01
CA ALA A 17 -3.88 -2.13 -0.46
C ALA A 17 -4.84 -2.72 -1.50
N VAL A 18 -4.96 -4.04 -1.51
CA VAL A 18 -5.97 -4.75 -2.31
C VAL A 18 -7.15 -5.15 -1.43
N LEU A 19 -8.36 -5.20 -2.01
CA LEU A 19 -9.52 -5.79 -1.33
C LEU A 19 -9.57 -7.30 -1.58
N GLU A 20 -9.28 -8.08 -0.54
CA GLU A 20 -9.34 -9.54 -0.54
C GLU A 20 -10.40 -10.01 0.47
N GLY A 21 -11.39 -10.79 0.01
CA GLY A 21 -12.46 -11.30 0.90
C GLY A 21 -13.25 -10.21 1.63
N GLY A 22 -13.34 -9.01 1.06
CA GLY A 22 -14.01 -7.85 1.66
C GLY A 22 -13.18 -7.11 2.72
N ARG A 23 -11.89 -7.46 2.87
CA ARG A 23 -10.97 -6.79 3.80
C ARG A 23 -9.78 -6.19 3.05
N PRO A 24 -9.25 -5.03 3.48
CA PRO A 24 -8.03 -4.49 2.92
C PRO A 24 -6.82 -5.31 3.37
N SER A 25 -5.93 -5.61 2.42
CA SER A 25 -4.64 -6.26 2.65
C SER A 25 -3.54 -5.38 2.04
N LEU A 26 -2.52 -5.01 2.82
CA LEU A 26 -1.43 -4.18 2.33
C LEU A 26 -0.61 -4.92 1.28
N VAL A 27 -0.26 -4.22 0.20
CA VAL A 27 0.67 -4.71 -0.81
C VAL A 27 2.09 -4.39 -0.33
N PRO A 28 2.94 -5.40 -0.04
CA PRO A 28 4.32 -5.14 0.32
C PRO A 28 5.08 -4.46 -0.82
N SER A 29 5.88 -3.45 -0.50
CA SER A 29 6.76 -2.84 -1.49
C SER A 29 7.85 -3.84 -1.91
N ALA A 30 8.07 -3.96 -3.22
CA ALA A 30 9.18 -4.74 -3.76
C ALA A 30 10.55 -4.14 -3.39
N GLU A 31 10.61 -2.84 -3.12
CA GLU A 31 11.82 -2.12 -2.69
C GLU A 31 12.15 -2.33 -1.20
N GLY A 32 11.23 -2.94 -0.43
CA GLY A 32 11.34 -3.08 1.01
C GLY A 32 10.85 -1.86 1.79
N THR A 33 11.12 -1.83 3.10
CA THR A 33 10.69 -0.73 3.97
C THR A 33 11.61 0.47 3.82
N THR A 34 11.05 1.62 3.42
CA THR A 34 11.79 2.89 3.41
C THR A 34 12.02 3.40 4.84
N VAL A 35 13.29 3.60 5.21
CA VAL A 35 13.72 4.02 6.56
C VAL A 35 13.46 5.51 6.84
N GLY A 36 13.18 6.31 5.81
CA GLY A 36 13.00 7.77 5.94
C GLY A 36 11.63 8.23 6.46
N GLY A 37 10.71 7.31 6.74
CA GLY A 37 9.32 7.61 7.11
C GLY A 37 8.95 7.45 8.58
N GLY A 38 9.91 7.12 9.46
CA GLY A 38 9.63 6.79 10.86
C GLY A 38 9.82 7.96 11.83
N LYS A 39 8.72 8.62 12.20
CA LYS A 39 8.37 8.76 13.62
C LYS A 39 7.15 7.91 13.88
#